data_AF-A0A7Z1S342-F1
#
_entry.id   AF-A0A7Z1S342-F1
#
_cell.length_a   1.000
_cell.length_b   1.000
_cell.length_c   1.000
_cell.angle_alpha   90.00
_cell.angle_beta   90.00
_cell.angle_gamma   90.00
#
_symmetry.space_group_name_H-M   'P 1'
#
loop_
_entity.id
_entity.type
_entity.pdbx_description
1 polymer ?
#
loop_
_entity_poly.entity_id
_entity_poly.type
_entity_poly.pdbx_seq_one_letter_code
_entity_poly.pdbx_strand_id
1 'polypeptide(L)'
;MDQLTAKLKKLEKQNFRAYQQIKGQYDFADFELHIDHVQGDPYASSSRFRATRAWSLTGLDWLKEKSYEYQVAARDFIARSFSEFAKQEATVSIALTGQTVLDNTAVVFTDHGIEIRFRINLPADGRSILAKKAINIITFYLPKFIRRATLERELNIEAMIKHCEAVEDQDALRAQLEENNLAAFVANGSVLPRIAGNCDLPMKGAVPFLAPESLSVTLNTPNQGDVTGLGIPKGITLIVGGGFHGKSTLLNAVERSIYNHIPGDGREGIVTATDTMKIRAEDGRCVHNLNLSNYINHLPMQKDTSDFSTQDASGSTSQAAWLQESIEAGVQTLLIDEDTSATNFMIRDERMQALVSKGAEPITPLVDRIGQLREEMDISTIVVMGGSGDYLDVADTVIQMHDYQAVDVTEKAQEVIAQHPTQRTNECETALETFVPRSLNRAALMNILTDGKFRVNAKGKESLRFGKEFADLSALEQLESTSEVNAIGWAWFQFAQTPGWSNNPAKEFNAILSDEWYANMPKYGDLAKPRILDVMAALNRMRKSQFKPSN
;
A
#
# COMPACT_ATOMS: atom_id res chain seq x y z
N MET A 1 -24.80 -29.49 9.40
CA MET A 1 -23.61 -30.12 10.01
C MET A 1 -23.54 -31.64 9.79
N ASP A 2 -24.52 -32.43 10.23
CA ASP A 2 -24.45 -33.91 10.22
C ASP A 2 -24.22 -34.52 8.83
N GLN A 3 -24.78 -33.90 7.79
CA GLN A 3 -24.55 -34.29 6.41
C GLN A 3 -23.07 -34.21 6.01
N LEU A 4 -22.37 -33.15 6.41
CA LEU A 4 -20.93 -32.99 6.16
C LEU A 4 -20.13 -34.02 6.95
N THR A 5 -20.49 -34.25 8.21
CA THR A 5 -19.86 -35.28 9.06
C THR A 5 -20.00 -36.68 8.43
N ALA A 6 -21.19 -37.05 7.98
CA ALA A 6 -21.45 -38.33 7.34
C ALA A 6 -20.67 -38.47 6.02
N LYS A 7 -20.55 -37.39 5.25
CA LYS A 7 -19.78 -37.35 4.01
C LYS A 7 -18.29 -37.53 4.29
N LEU A 8 -17.73 -36.78 5.24
CA LEU A 8 -16.33 -36.90 5.65
C LEU A 8 -15.99 -38.32 6.14
N LYS A 9 -16.84 -38.94 6.97
CA LYS A 9 -16.61 -40.32 7.45
C LYS A 9 -16.40 -41.32 6.31
N LYS A 10 -17.09 -41.15 5.18
CA LYS A 10 -16.95 -42.03 4.00
C LYS A 10 -15.62 -41.85 3.28
N LEU A 11 -14.93 -40.72 3.47
CA LEU A 11 -13.67 -40.39 2.81
C LEU A 11 -12.43 -40.93 3.53
N GLU A 12 -12.57 -41.51 4.71
CA GLU A 12 -11.45 -42.03 5.51
C GLU A 12 -10.55 -42.96 4.68
N LYS A 13 -9.24 -42.71 4.71
CA LYS A 13 -8.19 -43.43 3.96
C LYS A 13 -8.30 -43.41 2.44
N GLN A 14 -9.30 -42.75 1.86
CA GLN A 14 -9.36 -42.54 0.41
C GLN A 14 -8.24 -41.60 -0.07
N ASN A 15 -8.02 -41.57 -1.39
CA ASN A 15 -7.08 -40.62 -2.01
C ASN A 15 -7.52 -39.17 -1.74
N PHE A 16 -6.56 -38.28 -1.49
CA PHE A 16 -6.76 -36.86 -1.19
C PHE A 16 -7.71 -36.14 -2.15
N ARG A 17 -7.70 -36.51 -3.44
CA ARG A 17 -8.63 -35.97 -4.45
C ARG A 17 -10.11 -36.11 -4.05
N ALA A 18 -10.45 -37.10 -3.21
CA ALA A 18 -11.81 -37.30 -2.74
C ALA A 18 -12.34 -36.16 -1.85
N TYR A 19 -11.48 -35.31 -1.28
CA TYR A 19 -11.92 -34.08 -0.64
C TYR A 19 -12.67 -33.14 -1.61
N GLN A 20 -12.49 -33.24 -2.93
CA GLN A 20 -13.30 -32.45 -3.88
C GLN A 20 -14.80 -32.68 -3.69
N GLN A 21 -15.19 -33.84 -3.14
CA GLN A 21 -16.58 -34.11 -2.82
C GLN A 21 -17.11 -33.16 -1.75
N ILE A 22 -16.32 -32.72 -0.76
CA ILE A 22 -16.82 -31.85 0.32
C ILE A 22 -17.10 -30.41 -0.13
N LYS A 23 -16.72 -30.01 -1.34
CA LYS A 23 -17.06 -28.69 -1.89
C LYS A 23 -18.57 -28.45 -1.82
N GLY A 24 -18.99 -27.25 -1.40
CA GLY A 24 -20.40 -26.89 -1.30
C GLY A 24 -20.71 -26.03 -0.08
N GLN A 25 -22.00 -25.93 0.20
CA GLN A 25 -22.61 -25.12 1.26
C GLN A 25 -23.22 -26.03 2.31
N TYR A 26 -23.04 -25.70 3.59
CA TYR A 26 -23.53 -26.49 4.70
C TYR A 26 -24.09 -25.59 5.79
N ASP A 27 -25.35 -25.81 6.14
CA ASP A 27 -26.01 -25.11 7.24
C ASP A 27 -25.57 -25.71 8.60
N PHE A 28 -25.08 -24.86 9.51
CA PHE A 28 -24.69 -25.19 10.89
C PHE A 28 -25.67 -24.62 11.93
N ALA A 29 -26.86 -24.20 11.50
CA ALA A 29 -27.94 -23.55 12.24
C ALA A 29 -27.64 -22.10 12.65
N ASP A 30 -26.45 -21.82 13.19
CA ASP A 30 -26.08 -20.48 13.65
C ASP A 30 -25.08 -19.76 12.75
N PHE A 31 -24.60 -20.45 11.73
CA PHE A 31 -23.83 -19.91 10.62
C PHE A 31 -23.95 -20.85 9.41
N GLU A 32 -23.60 -20.34 8.24
CA GLU A 32 -23.51 -21.13 7.02
C GLU A 32 -22.04 -21.30 6.63
N LEU A 33 -21.60 -22.54 6.40
CA LEU A 33 -20.24 -22.84 5.99
C LEU A 33 -20.18 -23.08 4.48
N HIS A 34 -19.30 -22.35 3.80
CA HIS A 34 -18.98 -22.57 2.40
C HIS A 34 -17.56 -23.14 2.26
N ILE A 35 -17.45 -24.17 1.44
CA ILE A 35 -16.17 -24.75 1.02
C ILE A 35 -16.02 -24.46 -0.48
N ASP A 36 -15.34 -23.36 -0.81
CA ASP A 36 -15.31 -22.81 -2.18
C ASP A 36 -14.26 -23.50 -3.06
N HIS A 37 -13.09 -23.74 -2.47
CA HIS A 37 -11.96 -24.37 -3.15
C HIS A 37 -11.30 -25.40 -2.24
N VAL A 38 -11.18 -26.62 -2.76
CA VAL A 38 -10.47 -27.71 -2.10
C VAL A 38 -9.09 -27.84 -2.74
N GLN A 39 -8.04 -27.79 -1.92
CA GLN A 39 -6.66 -27.93 -2.36
C GLN A 39 -6.45 -29.25 -3.11
N GLY A 40 -5.60 -29.25 -4.14
CA GLY A 40 -5.37 -30.44 -4.96
C GLY A 40 -4.47 -31.49 -4.32
N ASP A 41 -3.65 -31.09 -3.35
CA ASP A 41 -2.65 -31.90 -2.66
C ASP A 41 -2.42 -31.34 -1.23
N PRO A 42 -2.00 -32.15 -0.25
CA PRO A 42 -1.71 -31.69 1.13
C PRO A 42 -0.66 -30.58 1.23
N TYR A 43 0.27 -30.50 0.28
CA TYR A 43 1.35 -29.50 0.25
C TYR A 43 1.03 -28.29 -0.64
N ALA A 44 -0.13 -28.29 -1.31
CA ALA A 44 -0.59 -27.14 -2.07
C ALA A 44 -1.14 -26.05 -1.14
N SER A 45 -1.39 -24.86 -1.69
CA SER A 45 -2.08 -23.79 -0.97
C SER A 45 -3.39 -24.28 -0.37
N SER A 46 -3.58 -23.99 0.92
CA SER A 46 -4.69 -24.54 1.71
C SER A 46 -6.07 -24.21 1.14
N SER A 47 -7.01 -25.11 1.39
CA SER A 47 -8.40 -25.02 0.93
C SER A 47 -9.06 -23.74 1.44
N ARG A 48 -9.93 -23.12 0.63
CA ARG A 48 -10.61 -21.84 0.94
C ARG A 48 -12.01 -22.09 1.49
N PHE A 49 -12.28 -21.46 2.62
CA PHE A 49 -13.54 -21.57 3.35
C PHE A 49 -14.11 -20.18 3.60
N ARG A 50 -15.43 -20.11 3.70
CA ARG A 50 -16.15 -18.94 4.20
C ARG A 50 -17.19 -19.36 5.23
N ALA A 51 -17.46 -18.49 6.18
CA ALA A 51 -18.56 -18.64 7.12
C ALA A 51 -19.37 -17.35 7.17
N THR A 52 -20.69 -17.44 7.02
CA THR A 52 -21.59 -16.28 7.13
C THR A 52 -22.48 -16.40 8.36
N ARG A 53 -22.63 -15.30 9.11
CA ARG A 53 -23.48 -15.23 10.30
C ARG A 53 -24.37 -14.02 10.26
N ALA A 54 -25.68 -14.24 10.39
CA ALA A 54 -26.67 -13.17 10.42
C ALA A 54 -26.48 -12.27 11.64
N TRP A 55 -26.66 -10.95 11.46
CA TRP A 55 -26.49 -9.95 12.53
C TRP A 55 -27.25 -10.27 13.81
N SER A 56 -28.49 -10.78 13.68
CA SER A 56 -29.36 -11.14 14.81
C SER A 56 -28.78 -12.19 15.77
N LEU A 57 -27.75 -12.93 15.36
CA LEU A 57 -27.08 -13.96 16.15
C LEU A 57 -25.75 -13.49 16.75
N THR A 58 -25.36 -12.23 16.53
CA THR A 58 -24.03 -11.70 16.86
C THR A 58 -24.02 -10.73 18.04
N GLY A 59 -25.08 -9.93 18.22
CA GLY A 59 -25.06 -8.78 19.15
C GLY A 59 -24.16 -7.62 18.67
N LEU A 60 -23.77 -7.63 17.39
CA LEU A 60 -22.85 -6.65 16.80
C LEU A 60 -23.53 -5.81 15.70
N ASP A 61 -24.85 -5.83 15.63
CA ASP A 61 -25.64 -5.09 14.63
C ASP A 61 -25.50 -3.57 14.75
N TRP A 62 -25.19 -3.07 15.95
CA TRP A 62 -24.88 -1.67 16.19
C TRP A 62 -23.68 -1.14 15.38
N LEU A 63 -22.78 -2.04 14.92
CA LEU A 63 -21.66 -1.65 14.05
C LEU A 63 -22.11 -1.07 12.71
N LYS A 64 -23.31 -1.41 12.24
CA LYS A 64 -23.85 -0.92 10.96
C LYS A 64 -24.13 0.58 10.97
N GLU A 65 -24.37 1.14 12.15
CA GLU A 65 -24.67 2.57 12.34
C GLU A 65 -23.39 3.41 12.56
N LYS A 66 -22.21 2.78 12.54
CA LYS A 66 -20.92 3.44 12.68
C LYS A 66 -20.36 3.86 11.32
N SER A 67 -19.38 4.77 11.35
CA SER A 67 -18.63 5.18 10.16
C SER A 67 -18.00 3.97 9.45
N TYR A 68 -17.70 4.13 8.17
CA TYR A 68 -17.13 3.04 7.37
C TYR A 68 -15.76 2.61 7.91
N GLU A 69 -14.96 3.56 8.39
CA GLU A 69 -13.64 3.39 8.94
C GLU A 69 -13.69 2.60 10.25
N TYR A 70 -14.66 2.93 11.13
CA TYR A 70 -14.93 2.17 12.34
C TYR A 70 -15.33 0.72 12.00
N GLN A 71 -16.13 0.51 10.95
CA GLN A 71 -16.49 -0.83 10.50
C GLN A 71 -15.29 -1.60 9.94
N VAL A 72 -14.39 -0.96 9.18
CA VAL A 72 -13.14 -1.57 8.71
C VAL A 72 -12.27 -2.02 9.89
N ALA A 73 -12.15 -1.18 10.93
CA ALA A 73 -11.42 -1.53 12.14
C ALA A 73 -12.08 -2.69 12.91
N ALA A 74 -13.40 -2.71 13.02
CA ALA A 74 -14.12 -3.81 13.65
C ALA A 74 -13.90 -5.14 12.90
N ARG A 75 -13.87 -5.10 11.56
CA ARG A 75 -13.54 -6.26 10.70
C ARG A 75 -12.12 -6.77 10.96
N ASP A 76 -11.15 -5.87 11.06
CA ASP A 76 -9.76 -6.22 11.42
C ASP A 76 -9.66 -6.83 12.82
N PHE A 77 -10.32 -6.24 13.82
CA PHE A 77 -10.37 -6.78 15.18
C PHE A 77 -10.97 -8.20 15.23
N ILE A 78 -12.05 -8.44 14.47
CA ILE A 78 -12.66 -9.77 14.35
C ILE A 78 -11.69 -10.76 13.70
N ALA A 79 -10.97 -10.35 12.65
CA ALA A 79 -9.97 -11.20 11.99
C ALA A 79 -8.84 -11.60 12.95
N ARG A 80 -8.32 -10.63 13.73
CA ARG A 80 -7.31 -10.86 14.76
C ARG A 80 -7.81 -11.77 15.87
N SER A 81 -9.04 -11.54 16.34
CA SER A 81 -9.70 -12.37 17.37
C SER A 81 -9.89 -13.81 16.88
N PHE A 82 -10.34 -14.01 15.64
CA PHE A 82 -10.43 -15.32 15.01
C PHE A 82 -9.08 -16.02 14.97
N SER A 83 -8.03 -15.31 14.54
CA SER A 83 -6.66 -15.83 14.49
C SER A 83 -6.16 -16.23 15.89
N GLU A 84 -6.40 -15.40 16.90
CA GLU A 84 -6.05 -15.70 18.30
C GLU A 84 -6.72 -16.98 18.81
N PHE A 85 -8.03 -17.12 18.58
CA PHE A 85 -8.77 -18.32 18.99
C PHE A 85 -8.33 -19.56 18.22
N ALA A 86 -7.95 -19.39 16.94
CA ALA A 86 -7.48 -20.48 16.08
C ALA A 86 -6.02 -20.88 16.30
N LYS A 87 -5.22 -20.18 17.13
CA LYS A 87 -3.81 -20.52 17.42
C LYS A 87 -3.59 -21.97 17.86
N GLN A 88 -4.59 -22.56 18.52
CA GLN A 88 -4.54 -23.95 18.98
C GLN A 88 -4.67 -24.97 17.84
N GLU A 89 -5.09 -24.55 16.65
CA GLU A 89 -5.31 -25.39 15.48
C GLU A 89 -4.62 -24.77 14.26
N ALA A 90 -3.30 -25.02 14.15
CA ALA A 90 -2.43 -24.47 13.11
C ALA A 90 -2.84 -24.80 11.66
N THR A 91 -3.78 -25.72 11.46
CA THR A 91 -4.34 -26.00 10.13
C THR A 91 -5.33 -24.94 9.64
N VAL A 92 -5.88 -24.13 10.55
CA VAL A 92 -6.80 -23.03 10.23
C VAL A 92 -6.02 -21.73 10.21
N SER A 93 -6.16 -20.93 9.15
CA SER A 93 -5.51 -19.64 9.04
C SER A 93 -6.40 -18.60 8.38
N ILE A 94 -6.31 -17.37 8.85
CA ILE A 94 -6.98 -16.19 8.30
C ILE A 94 -5.91 -15.18 7.88
N ALA A 95 -6.17 -14.41 6.83
CA ALA A 95 -5.22 -13.36 6.41
C ALA A 95 -5.26 -12.21 7.41
N LEU A 96 -4.08 -11.77 7.87
CA LEU A 96 -3.89 -10.59 8.70
C LEU A 96 -2.94 -9.63 8.00
N THR A 97 -2.95 -8.36 8.41
CA THR A 97 -2.19 -7.26 7.79
C THR A 97 -1.10 -6.71 8.70
N GLY A 98 -0.56 -7.53 9.61
CA GLY A 98 0.54 -7.13 10.48
C GLY A 98 0.15 -5.97 11.40
N GLN A 99 0.91 -4.88 11.32
CA GLN A 99 0.71 -3.67 12.14
C GLN A 99 -0.31 -2.70 11.56
N THR A 100 -0.77 -2.90 10.32
CA THR A 100 -1.75 -2.03 9.67
C THR A 100 -3.17 -2.58 9.72
N VAL A 101 -4.12 -1.67 9.58
CA VAL A 101 -5.55 -1.93 9.42
C VAL A 101 -5.92 -1.59 7.99
N LEU A 102 -6.15 -2.62 7.17
CA LEU A 102 -6.56 -2.47 5.77
C LEU A 102 -8.01 -2.90 5.59
N ASP A 103 -8.68 -2.33 4.59
CA ASP A 103 -9.96 -2.86 4.10
C ASP A 103 -9.74 -4.22 3.42
N ASN A 104 -9.70 -5.27 4.23
CA ASN A 104 -9.39 -6.64 3.81
C ASN A 104 -10.64 -7.52 3.71
N THR A 105 -10.59 -8.53 2.85
CA THR A 105 -11.72 -9.45 2.65
C THR A 105 -11.72 -10.63 3.61
N ALA A 106 -10.80 -10.69 4.57
CA ALA A 106 -10.77 -11.76 5.57
C ALA A 106 -12.02 -11.72 6.45
N VAL A 107 -12.54 -10.51 6.71
CA VAL A 107 -13.84 -10.29 7.33
C VAL A 107 -14.57 -9.21 6.53
N VAL A 108 -15.81 -9.48 6.13
CA VAL A 108 -16.65 -8.58 5.34
C VAL A 108 -17.98 -8.40 6.04
N PHE A 109 -18.44 -7.15 6.16
CA PHE A 109 -19.80 -6.83 6.59
C PHE A 109 -20.71 -6.69 5.38
N THR A 110 -21.92 -7.20 5.51
CA THR A 110 -22.97 -7.14 4.50
C THR A 110 -24.28 -6.76 5.18
N ASP A 111 -25.31 -6.40 4.43
CA ASP A 111 -26.65 -6.15 4.99
C ASP A 111 -27.20 -7.32 5.82
N HIS A 112 -26.84 -8.54 5.43
CA HIS A 112 -27.31 -9.76 6.09
C HIS A 112 -26.53 -10.10 7.36
N GLY A 113 -25.22 -9.84 7.38
CA GLY A 113 -24.37 -10.30 8.48
C GLY A 113 -22.87 -10.16 8.24
N ILE A 114 -22.13 -10.90 9.07
CA ILE A 114 -20.66 -10.98 9.04
C ILE A 114 -20.24 -12.20 8.22
N GLU A 115 -19.41 -12.00 7.21
CA GLU A 115 -18.73 -13.06 6.45
C GLU A 115 -17.26 -13.14 6.84
N ILE A 116 -16.81 -14.29 7.33
CA ILE A 116 -15.38 -14.58 7.59
C ILE A 116 -14.86 -15.47 6.48
N ARG A 117 -13.74 -15.10 5.86
CA ARG A 117 -13.04 -15.84 4.81
C ARG A 117 -11.68 -16.29 5.29
N PHE A 118 -11.42 -17.59 5.24
CA PHE A 118 -10.20 -18.18 5.82
C PHE A 118 -9.79 -19.44 5.05
N ARG A 119 -8.72 -20.08 5.49
CA ARG A 119 -8.16 -21.28 4.91
C ARG A 119 -8.09 -22.41 5.92
N ILE A 120 -8.22 -23.64 5.41
CA ILE A 120 -7.97 -24.86 6.19
C ILE A 120 -7.04 -25.77 5.38
N ASN A 121 -5.91 -26.14 5.97
CA ASN A 121 -5.06 -27.19 5.43
C ASN A 121 -5.66 -28.57 5.76
N LEU A 122 -6.30 -29.19 4.78
CA LEU A 122 -7.02 -30.45 4.99
C LEU A 122 -6.06 -31.59 5.34
N PRO A 123 -6.29 -32.34 6.43
CA PRO A 123 -5.33 -33.31 6.93
C PRO A 123 -5.29 -34.59 6.08
N ALA A 124 -4.08 -35.15 5.95
CA ALA A 124 -3.81 -36.42 5.29
C ALA A 124 -2.58 -37.11 5.90
N ASP A 125 -2.49 -38.42 5.73
CA ASP A 125 -1.29 -39.23 5.93
C ASP A 125 -0.72 -39.58 4.56
N GLY A 126 0.37 -38.91 4.17
CA GLY A 126 0.81 -38.87 2.77
C GLY A 126 -0.32 -38.32 1.88
N ARG A 127 -0.92 -39.19 1.06
CA ARG A 127 -2.07 -38.85 0.19
C ARG A 127 -3.39 -39.47 0.63
N SER A 128 -3.43 -40.13 1.79
CA SER A 128 -4.63 -40.76 2.35
C SER A 128 -5.34 -39.82 3.30
N ILE A 129 -6.63 -39.60 3.08
CA ILE A 129 -7.46 -38.68 3.86
C ILE A 129 -7.58 -39.15 5.32
N LEU A 130 -7.33 -38.23 6.27
CA LEU A 130 -7.58 -38.42 7.70
C LEU A 130 -8.93 -37.80 8.08
N ALA A 131 -10.03 -38.49 7.76
CA ALA A 131 -11.37 -37.94 7.94
C ALA A 131 -11.70 -37.68 9.41
N LYS A 132 -11.26 -38.54 10.34
CA LYS A 132 -11.44 -38.28 11.78
C LYS A 132 -10.85 -36.92 12.21
N LYS A 133 -9.66 -36.57 11.69
CA LYS A 133 -9.00 -35.29 11.99
C LYS A 133 -9.72 -34.13 11.30
N ALA A 134 -10.11 -34.28 10.02
CA ALA A 134 -10.89 -33.28 9.30
C ALA A 134 -12.24 -32.99 9.97
N ILE A 135 -12.94 -34.02 10.45
CA ILE A 135 -14.19 -33.86 11.21
C ILE A 135 -13.92 -33.05 12.48
N ASN A 136 -12.87 -33.37 13.23
CA ASN A 136 -12.55 -32.64 14.46
C ASN A 136 -12.27 -31.15 14.18
N ILE A 137 -11.48 -30.85 13.15
CA ILE A 137 -11.18 -29.47 12.75
C ILE A 137 -12.47 -28.75 12.33
N ILE A 138 -13.22 -29.30 11.37
CA ILE A 138 -14.32 -28.59 10.69
C ILE A 138 -15.60 -28.55 11.52
N THR A 139 -15.87 -29.58 12.32
CA THR A 139 -17.17 -29.73 13.02
C THR A 139 -17.09 -29.51 14.53
N PHE A 140 -15.90 -29.46 15.12
CA PHE A 140 -15.74 -29.25 16.56
C PHE A 140 -14.95 -27.98 16.91
N TYR A 141 -13.77 -27.79 16.33
CA TYR A 141 -12.95 -26.60 16.62
C TYR A 141 -13.41 -25.36 15.84
N LEU A 142 -13.52 -25.48 14.51
CA LEU A 142 -13.87 -24.37 13.64
C LEU A 142 -15.18 -23.67 14.03
N PRO A 143 -16.30 -24.37 14.35
CA PRO A 143 -17.52 -23.71 14.76
C PRO A 143 -17.33 -22.84 16.01
N LYS A 144 -16.44 -23.24 16.94
CA LYS A 144 -16.15 -22.44 18.14
C LYS A 144 -15.40 -21.16 17.79
N PHE A 145 -14.42 -21.23 16.89
CA PHE A 145 -13.65 -20.05 16.47
C PHE A 145 -14.55 -19.03 15.76
N ILE A 146 -15.38 -19.50 14.82
CA ILE A 146 -16.34 -18.66 14.10
C ILE A 146 -17.27 -17.97 15.10
N ARG A 147 -17.89 -18.72 16.02
CA ARG A 147 -18.83 -18.18 17.03
C ARG A 147 -18.17 -17.14 17.92
N ARG A 148 -17.01 -17.48 18.51
CA ARG A 148 -16.32 -16.59 19.46
C ARG A 148 -15.83 -15.31 18.80
N ALA A 149 -15.41 -15.38 17.54
CA ALA A 149 -14.98 -14.20 16.80
C ALA A 149 -16.13 -13.27 16.38
N THR A 150 -17.40 -13.72 16.45
CA THR A 150 -18.57 -13.00 15.90
C THR A 150 -19.73 -12.92 16.88
N LEU A 151 -19.43 -13.01 18.18
CA LEU A 151 -20.44 -12.91 19.22
C LEU A 151 -19.96 -11.91 20.27
N GLU A 152 -20.74 -10.86 20.49
CA GLU A 152 -20.39 -9.70 21.33
C GLU A 152 -19.81 -10.13 22.69
N ARG A 153 -20.55 -10.98 23.43
CA ARG A 153 -20.14 -11.46 24.76
C ARG A 153 -18.86 -12.32 24.80
N GLU A 154 -18.38 -12.82 23.66
CA GLU A 154 -17.16 -13.63 23.55
C GLU A 154 -15.93 -12.78 23.18
N LEU A 155 -16.17 -11.55 22.71
CA LEU A 155 -15.14 -10.59 22.35
C LEU A 155 -14.85 -9.67 23.53
N ASN A 156 -13.62 -9.18 23.60
CA ASN A 156 -13.30 -8.07 24.48
C ASN A 156 -13.82 -6.77 23.84
N ILE A 157 -15.06 -6.40 24.14
CA ILE A 157 -15.72 -5.24 23.55
C ILE A 157 -15.01 -3.93 23.89
N GLU A 158 -14.45 -3.79 25.09
CA GLU A 158 -13.67 -2.60 25.45
C GLU A 158 -12.43 -2.46 24.55
N ALA A 159 -11.72 -3.56 24.30
CA ALA A 159 -10.59 -3.56 23.39
C ALA A 159 -11.00 -3.36 21.92
N MET A 160 -12.15 -3.89 21.50
CA MET A 160 -12.71 -3.66 20.17
C MET A 160 -13.03 -2.17 19.97
N ILE A 161 -13.72 -1.55 20.92
CA ILE A 161 -14.08 -0.13 20.86
C ILE A 161 -12.81 0.71 20.73
N LYS A 162 -11.81 0.51 21.61
CA LYS A 162 -10.52 1.22 21.54
C LYS A 162 -9.80 1.03 20.19
N HIS A 163 -9.86 -0.18 19.63
CA HIS A 163 -9.28 -0.47 18.33
C HIS A 163 -10.01 0.27 17.20
N CYS A 164 -11.34 0.35 17.26
CA CYS A 164 -12.13 1.02 16.24
C CYS A 164 -12.02 2.55 16.34
N GLU A 165 -12.11 3.09 17.55
CA GLU A 165 -11.96 4.53 17.83
C GLU A 165 -10.60 5.05 17.37
N ALA A 166 -9.51 4.31 17.62
CA ALA A 166 -8.17 4.71 17.16
C ALA A 166 -8.05 4.76 15.63
N VAL A 167 -8.76 3.91 14.89
CA VAL A 167 -8.73 3.92 13.41
C VAL A 167 -9.63 5.01 12.85
N GLU A 168 -10.79 5.24 13.48
CA GLU A 168 -11.67 6.37 13.15
C GLU A 168 -10.98 7.71 13.40
N ASP A 169 -10.22 7.83 14.51
CA ASP A 169 -9.41 9.01 14.81
C ASP A 169 -8.31 9.22 13.76
N GLN A 170 -7.62 8.16 13.34
CA GLN A 170 -6.62 8.25 12.27
C GLN A 170 -7.22 8.74 10.95
N ASP A 171 -8.40 8.27 10.58
CA ASP A 171 -9.04 8.75 9.36
C ASP A 171 -9.52 10.20 9.49
N ALA A 172 -10.06 10.58 10.65
CA ALA A 172 -10.43 11.96 10.95
C ALA A 172 -9.22 12.91 10.88
N LEU A 173 -8.08 12.51 11.44
CA LEU A 173 -6.83 13.27 11.33
C LEU A 173 -6.40 13.44 9.86
N ARG A 174 -6.49 12.35 9.07
CA ARG A 174 -6.09 12.37 7.66
C ARG A 174 -7.00 13.26 6.81
N ALA A 175 -8.31 13.24 7.06
CA ALA A 175 -9.29 14.05 6.35
C ALA A 175 -9.07 15.57 6.58
N GLN A 176 -8.49 15.95 7.71
CA GLN A 176 -8.18 17.35 8.05
C GLN A 176 -6.89 17.87 7.40
N LEU A 177 -6.06 17.02 6.79
CA LEU A 177 -4.76 17.43 6.25
C LEU A 177 -4.90 18.54 5.19
N GLU A 178 -5.80 18.35 4.22
CA GLU A 178 -6.04 19.31 3.13
C GLU A 178 -6.52 20.66 3.66
N GLU A 179 -7.53 20.66 4.55
CA GLU A 179 -8.10 21.88 5.12
C GLU A 179 -7.10 22.69 5.95
N ASN A 180 -6.09 22.02 6.52
CA ASN A 180 -5.01 22.64 7.29
C ASN A 180 -3.74 22.87 6.46
N ASN A 181 -3.78 22.69 5.14
CA ASN A 181 -2.65 22.85 4.23
C ASN A 181 -1.42 21.98 4.62
N LEU A 182 -1.66 20.73 5.01
CA LEU A 182 -0.65 19.77 5.43
C LEU A 182 -0.53 18.61 4.44
N ALA A 183 0.71 18.18 4.19
CA ALA A 183 1.00 16.94 3.46
C ALA A 183 1.02 15.72 4.41
N ALA A 184 1.44 15.93 5.66
CA ALA A 184 1.47 14.89 6.70
C ALA A 184 1.39 15.49 8.10
N PHE A 185 1.02 14.66 9.08
CA PHE A 185 0.98 15.01 10.50
C PHE A 185 1.61 13.90 11.34
N VAL A 186 2.45 14.28 12.32
CA VAL A 186 3.13 13.36 13.25
C VAL A 186 2.83 13.76 14.69
N ALA A 187 1.96 13.01 15.37
CA ALA A 187 1.58 13.32 16.76
C ALA A 187 2.78 13.32 17.73
N ASN A 188 2.72 14.21 18.72
CA ASN A 188 3.64 14.17 19.85
C ASN A 188 3.45 12.87 20.63
N GLY A 189 4.56 12.25 21.05
CA GLY A 189 4.56 10.97 21.74
C GLY A 189 4.66 9.73 20.84
N SER A 190 4.59 9.90 19.51
CA SER A 190 4.76 8.79 18.56
C SER A 190 6.12 8.09 18.68
N VAL A 191 6.14 6.79 18.41
CA VAL A 191 7.36 5.96 18.38
C VAL A 191 7.64 5.55 16.95
N LEU A 192 8.50 6.33 16.29
CA LEU A 192 8.88 6.13 14.89
C LEU A 192 9.78 4.90 14.67
N PRO A 193 10.86 4.67 15.44
CA PRO A 193 11.80 3.60 15.14
C PRO A 193 11.18 2.22 15.39
N ARG A 194 11.52 1.28 14.51
CA ARG A 194 11.11 -0.13 14.62
C ARG A 194 12.20 -0.94 15.31
N ILE A 195 11.87 -2.16 15.79
CA ILE A 195 12.83 -3.03 16.49
C ILE A 195 14.08 -3.30 15.63
N ALA A 196 13.88 -3.58 14.34
CA ALA A 196 14.94 -3.84 13.37
C ALA A 196 14.43 -3.65 11.94
N GLY A 197 15.32 -3.57 10.95
CA GLY A 197 14.94 -3.38 9.54
C GLY A 197 14.09 -4.51 8.94
N ASN A 198 14.02 -5.67 9.59
CA ASN A 198 13.18 -6.81 9.20
C ASN A 198 11.98 -7.05 10.14
N CYS A 199 11.73 -6.15 11.10
CA CYS A 199 10.67 -6.29 12.08
C CYS A 199 9.93 -4.97 12.23
N ASP A 200 8.70 -4.94 11.73
CA ASP A 200 7.87 -3.74 11.75
C ASP A 200 7.22 -3.46 13.12
N LEU A 201 7.65 -4.09 14.23
CA LEU A 201 7.16 -3.76 15.57
C LEU A 201 7.86 -2.51 16.13
N PRO A 202 7.24 -1.72 17.03
CA PRO A 202 7.87 -0.52 17.58
C PRO A 202 9.06 -0.86 18.49
N MET A 203 10.09 -0.02 18.43
CA MET A 203 11.23 -0.10 19.34
C MET A 203 10.81 0.26 20.77
N LYS A 204 11.19 -0.57 21.74
CA LYS A 204 10.95 -0.30 23.16
C LYS A 204 11.99 0.66 23.72
N GLY A 205 11.56 1.63 24.53
CA GLY A 205 12.45 2.61 25.16
C GLY A 205 13.06 3.62 24.17
N ALA A 206 12.44 3.79 23.00
CA ALA A 206 12.82 4.81 22.05
C ALA A 206 12.50 6.23 22.56
N VAL A 207 13.17 7.23 21.98
CA VAL A 207 12.84 8.64 22.19
C VAL A 207 11.49 8.92 21.54
N PRO A 208 10.45 9.31 22.30
CA PRO A 208 9.17 9.69 21.72
C PRO A 208 9.34 10.95 20.87
N PHE A 209 8.63 11.01 19.74
CA PHE A 209 8.67 12.14 18.86
C PHE A 209 8.05 13.38 19.52
N LEU A 210 8.69 14.54 19.34
CA LEU A 210 8.17 15.84 19.76
C LEU A 210 8.39 16.84 18.63
N ALA A 211 7.33 17.58 18.30
CA ALA A 211 7.36 18.63 17.31
C ALA A 211 8.05 19.90 17.85
N PRO A 212 8.80 20.63 17.00
CA PRO A 212 9.23 21.98 17.34
C PRO A 212 8.02 22.92 17.39
N GLU A 213 8.03 23.90 18.32
CA GLU A 213 6.90 24.81 18.53
C GLU A 213 6.49 25.56 17.25
N SER A 214 7.45 25.92 16.39
CA SER A 214 7.21 26.66 15.14
C SER A 214 6.43 25.88 14.08
N LEU A 215 6.48 24.54 14.11
CA LEU A 215 5.75 23.66 13.19
C LEU A 215 4.68 22.83 13.92
N SER A 216 4.35 23.22 15.16
CA SER A 216 3.36 22.49 15.95
C SER A 216 1.94 22.89 15.53
N VAL A 217 1.14 21.89 15.20
CA VAL A 217 -0.29 22.05 14.89
C VAL A 217 -1.12 21.13 15.77
N THR A 218 -2.39 21.50 16.01
CA THR A 218 -3.34 20.68 16.77
C THR A 218 -4.52 20.34 15.87
N LEU A 219 -4.75 19.04 15.69
CA LEU A 219 -5.87 18.50 14.94
C LEU A 219 -6.89 17.88 15.91
N ASN A 220 -8.14 17.77 15.48
CA ASN A 220 -9.22 17.28 16.34
C ASN A 220 -9.56 15.84 15.98
N THR A 221 -9.90 15.00 16.95
CA THR A 221 -10.39 13.64 16.70
C THR A 221 -11.72 13.41 17.41
N PRO A 222 -12.62 12.58 16.84
CA PRO A 222 -13.93 12.34 17.43
C PRO A 222 -13.88 11.59 18.77
N ASN A 223 -12.84 10.77 19.00
CA ASN A 223 -12.77 9.94 20.21
C ASN A 223 -11.67 10.38 21.20
N GLN A 224 -10.44 10.64 20.74
CA GLN A 224 -9.35 11.07 21.62
C GLN A 224 -9.34 12.59 21.93
N GLY A 225 -10.08 13.40 21.17
CA GLY A 225 -10.08 14.86 21.27
C GLY A 225 -8.91 15.52 20.54
N ASP A 226 -8.36 16.60 21.10
CA ASP A 226 -7.27 17.36 20.48
C ASP A 226 -5.95 16.58 20.50
N VAL A 227 -5.29 16.52 19.35
CA VAL A 227 -3.98 15.88 19.17
C VAL A 227 -3.00 16.90 18.61
N THR A 228 -1.97 17.22 19.39
CA THR A 228 -0.90 18.14 19.00
C THR A 228 0.31 17.36 18.46
N GLY A 229 0.92 17.85 17.38
CA GLY A 229 2.04 17.20 16.72
C GLY A 229 2.75 18.11 15.72
N LEU A 230 3.66 17.53 14.94
CA LEU A 230 4.32 18.20 13.82
C LEU A 230 3.36 18.20 12.63
N GLY A 231 3.01 19.40 12.15
CA GLY A 231 2.37 19.57 10.85
C GLY A 231 3.44 19.75 9.79
N ILE A 232 3.51 18.85 8.82
CA ILE A 232 4.34 19.02 7.63
C ILE A 232 3.49 19.75 6.58
N PRO A 233 3.76 21.04 6.29
CA PRO A 233 2.93 21.80 5.37
C PRO A 233 3.05 21.28 3.93
N LYS A 234 2.05 21.61 3.10
CA LYS A 234 2.19 21.50 1.64
C LYS A 234 3.37 22.35 1.14
N GLY A 235 3.94 21.95 0.02
CA GLY A 235 5.14 22.55 -0.56
C GLY A 235 6.35 21.62 -0.51
N ILE A 236 7.55 22.20 -0.46
CA ILE A 236 8.82 21.48 -0.46
C ILE A 236 9.38 21.45 0.97
N THR A 237 9.32 20.29 1.61
CA THR A 237 9.90 20.06 2.94
C THR A 237 11.18 19.24 2.84
N LEU A 238 12.26 19.74 3.43
CA LEU A 238 13.51 19.01 3.55
C LEU A 238 13.68 18.43 4.96
N ILE A 239 14.08 17.17 5.04
CA ILE A 239 14.50 16.52 6.28
C ILE A 239 16.02 16.35 6.25
N VAL A 240 16.73 17.17 7.01
CA VAL A 240 18.20 17.27 7.03
C VAL A 240 18.78 16.78 8.35
N GLY A 241 20.10 16.66 8.42
CA GLY A 241 20.81 16.23 9.64
C GLY A 241 21.91 15.21 9.37
N GLY A 242 22.73 14.94 10.39
CA GLY A 242 23.83 13.98 10.29
C GLY A 242 23.36 12.56 9.99
N GLY A 243 24.29 11.69 9.60
CA GLY A 243 24.02 10.24 9.52
C GLY A 243 23.54 9.70 10.86
N PHE A 244 22.58 8.79 10.85
CA PHE A 244 22.08 8.07 12.03
C PHE A 244 21.28 8.91 13.07
N HIS A 245 20.88 10.15 12.76
CA HIS A 245 20.06 10.98 13.66
C HIS A 245 18.53 10.83 13.47
N GLY A 246 18.06 9.91 12.61
CA GLY A 246 16.63 9.59 12.47
C GLY A 246 15.91 10.15 11.23
N LYS A 247 16.62 10.67 10.22
CA LYS A 247 16.01 11.21 8.98
C LYS A 247 15.12 10.20 8.25
N SER A 248 15.69 9.08 7.80
CA SER A 248 14.92 8.03 7.12
C SER A 248 13.92 7.38 8.06
N THR A 249 14.13 7.39 9.38
CA THR A 249 13.13 6.91 10.34
C THR A 249 11.86 7.77 10.33
N LEU A 250 12.01 9.09 10.26
CA LEU A 250 10.87 10.00 10.10
C LEU A 250 10.18 9.80 8.74
N LEU A 251 10.95 9.77 7.65
CA LEU A 251 10.39 9.57 6.31
C LEU A 251 9.68 8.22 6.18
N ASN A 252 10.23 7.14 6.74
CA ASN A 252 9.62 5.82 6.74
C ASN A 252 8.35 5.76 7.61
N ALA A 253 8.24 6.57 8.66
CA ALA A 253 6.98 6.70 9.38
C ALA A 253 5.92 7.40 8.52
N VAL A 254 6.30 8.51 7.86
CA VAL A 254 5.43 9.26 6.94
C VAL A 254 4.99 8.40 5.75
N GLU A 255 5.89 7.64 5.12
CA GLU A 255 5.56 6.82 3.94
C GLU A 255 4.52 5.73 4.26
N ARG A 256 4.56 5.17 5.48
CA ARG A 256 3.68 4.08 5.94
C ARG A 256 2.34 4.60 6.45
N SER A 257 2.29 5.87 6.84
CA SER A 257 1.10 6.52 7.42
C SER A 257 0.03 6.92 6.40
N ILE A 258 0.22 6.50 5.14
CA ILE A 258 -0.86 6.33 4.16
C ILE A 258 -1.87 5.25 4.61
N TYR A 259 -1.44 4.33 5.51
CA TYR A 259 -2.28 3.31 6.12
C TYR A 259 -2.55 3.66 7.59
N ASN A 260 -3.68 3.15 8.09
CA ASN A 260 -3.96 3.15 9.52
C ASN A 260 -3.17 2.03 10.20
N HIS A 261 -2.70 2.29 11.42
CA HIS A 261 -1.95 1.37 12.26
C HIS A 261 -2.77 0.96 13.49
N ILE A 262 -2.49 -0.22 14.02
CA ILE A 262 -3.13 -0.72 15.24
C ILE A 262 -2.74 0.14 16.47
N PRO A 263 -3.61 0.23 17.50
CA PRO A 263 -3.23 0.88 18.76
C PRO A 263 -1.97 0.26 19.38
N GLY A 264 -1.06 1.10 19.86
CA GLY A 264 0.22 0.68 20.44
C GLY A 264 1.32 0.39 19.42
N ASP A 265 1.10 0.67 18.13
CA ASP A 265 2.12 0.55 17.09
C ASP A 265 3.21 1.64 17.17
N GLY A 266 2.91 2.76 17.82
CA GLY A 266 3.73 3.97 17.87
C GLY A 266 3.45 4.95 16.72
N ARG A 267 2.84 4.48 15.63
CA ARG A 267 2.53 5.28 14.43
C ARG A 267 1.03 5.55 14.25
N GLU A 268 0.17 5.09 15.17
CA GLU A 268 -1.28 5.31 15.11
C GLU A 268 -1.71 6.78 15.29
N GLY A 269 -0.78 7.67 15.66
CA GLY A 269 -0.99 9.12 15.67
C GLY A 269 -0.35 9.85 14.47
N ILE A 270 0.05 9.11 13.44
CA ILE A 270 0.73 9.65 12.25
C ILE A 270 -0.17 9.42 11.04
N VAL A 271 -0.38 10.47 10.25
CA VAL A 271 -1.20 10.39 9.04
C VAL A 271 -0.52 11.11 7.89
N THR A 272 -0.65 10.53 6.71
CA THR A 272 -0.18 11.08 5.44
C THR A 272 -1.30 10.92 4.42
N ALA A 273 -1.41 11.87 3.49
CA ALA A 273 -2.40 11.81 2.42
C ALA A 273 -2.27 10.51 1.60
N THR A 274 -3.39 9.87 1.25
CA THR A 274 -3.37 8.53 0.61
C THR A 274 -2.77 8.52 -0.80
N ASP A 275 -2.79 9.68 -1.45
CA ASP A 275 -2.20 9.98 -2.76
C ASP A 275 -0.71 10.36 -2.67
N THR A 276 -0.03 9.89 -1.63
CA THR A 276 1.42 10.05 -1.44
C THR A 276 2.20 8.87 -2.03
N MET A 277 3.20 9.14 -2.86
CA MET A 277 4.06 8.11 -3.46
C MET A 277 5.53 8.34 -3.09
N LYS A 278 6.20 7.28 -2.61
CA LYS A 278 7.66 7.29 -2.50
C LYS A 278 8.29 6.82 -3.81
N ILE A 279 9.19 7.64 -4.35
CA ILE A 279 9.94 7.31 -5.56
C ILE A 279 11.42 7.10 -5.25
N ARG A 280 12.05 6.20 -6.00
CA ARG A 280 13.48 5.86 -5.88
C ARG A 280 14.03 5.40 -7.22
N ALA A 281 15.35 5.24 -7.31
CA ALA A 281 15.96 4.65 -8.50
C ALA A 281 15.66 3.15 -8.58
N GLU A 282 15.39 2.64 -9.78
CA GLU A 282 15.05 1.24 -10.04
C GLU A 282 15.69 0.76 -11.36
N ASP A 283 16.96 0.34 -11.27
CA ASP A 283 17.70 -0.17 -12.43
C ASP A 283 17.05 -1.45 -13.00
N GLY A 284 16.91 -1.50 -14.33
CA GLY A 284 16.44 -2.69 -15.05
C GLY A 284 14.93 -2.81 -15.21
N ARG A 285 14.13 -1.87 -14.67
CA ARG A 285 12.68 -1.86 -14.90
C ARG A 285 12.33 -1.51 -16.35
N CYS A 286 11.14 -1.93 -16.79
CA CYS A 286 10.57 -1.47 -18.05
C CYS A 286 9.87 -0.11 -17.89
N VAL A 287 9.75 0.61 -19.01
CA VAL A 287 8.97 1.84 -19.19
C VAL A 287 8.25 1.74 -20.53
N HIS A 288 6.99 2.17 -20.58
CA HIS A 288 6.11 2.01 -21.73
C HIS A 288 5.57 3.35 -22.21
N ASN A 289 6.01 3.79 -23.40
CA ASN A 289 5.42 4.91 -24.15
C ASN A 289 5.15 6.16 -23.30
N LEU A 290 6.13 6.57 -22.50
CA LEU A 290 6.00 7.62 -21.50
C LEU A 290 6.71 8.89 -21.94
N ASN A 291 6.04 10.03 -21.79
CA ASN A 291 6.65 11.32 -22.07
C ASN A 291 7.54 11.75 -20.90
N LEU A 292 8.85 11.81 -21.13
CA LEU A 292 9.86 12.24 -20.18
C LEU A 292 10.49 13.58 -20.55
N SER A 293 9.95 14.31 -21.53
CA SER A 293 10.53 15.55 -22.05
C SER A 293 10.66 16.66 -20.99
N ASN A 294 9.93 16.57 -19.87
CA ASN A 294 10.13 17.46 -18.73
C ASN A 294 11.50 17.25 -18.03
N TYR A 295 12.07 16.05 -18.09
CA TYR A 295 13.26 15.66 -17.32
C TYR A 295 14.42 15.17 -18.18
N ILE A 296 14.13 14.63 -19.37
CA ILE A 296 15.12 14.05 -20.29
C ILE A 296 14.91 14.68 -21.66
N ASN A 297 15.89 15.48 -22.10
CA ASN A 297 15.77 16.28 -23.33
C ASN A 297 16.36 15.55 -24.53
N HIS A 298 17.49 14.86 -24.34
CA HIS A 298 18.22 14.19 -25.42
C HIS A 298 18.54 12.76 -25.00
N LEU A 299 18.47 11.79 -25.91
CA LEU A 299 18.93 10.44 -25.62
C LEU A 299 19.93 9.98 -26.68
N PRO A 300 20.90 9.13 -26.30
CA PRO A 300 21.75 8.46 -27.29
C PRO A 300 20.88 7.78 -28.35
N MET A 301 21.34 7.81 -29.61
CA MET A 301 20.62 7.27 -30.77
C MET A 301 19.34 8.03 -31.18
N GLN A 302 19.16 9.27 -30.73
CA GLN A 302 18.00 10.12 -31.07
C GLN A 302 16.65 9.45 -30.74
N LYS A 303 16.59 8.74 -29.61
CA LYS A 303 15.33 8.20 -29.12
C LYS A 303 14.40 9.35 -28.72
N ASP A 304 13.13 9.20 -29.06
CA ASP A 304 12.09 10.16 -28.70
C ASP A 304 11.86 10.13 -27.18
N THR A 305 12.01 11.30 -26.54
CA THR A 305 11.76 11.46 -25.10
C THR A 305 10.29 11.67 -24.80
N SER A 306 9.47 12.04 -25.79
CA SER A 306 8.03 12.21 -25.67
C SER A 306 7.24 10.89 -25.73
N ASP A 307 7.87 9.83 -26.26
CA ASP A 307 7.32 8.47 -26.33
C ASP A 307 8.35 7.41 -25.86
N PHE A 308 8.96 7.66 -24.70
CA PHE A 308 10.05 6.84 -24.21
C PHE A 308 9.60 5.42 -23.83
N SER A 309 10.29 4.43 -24.38
CA SER A 309 10.07 3.01 -24.10
C SER A 309 11.39 2.26 -23.92
N THR A 310 11.47 1.41 -22.89
CA THR A 310 12.61 0.52 -22.66
C THR A 310 12.21 -0.72 -21.86
N GLN A 311 13.00 -1.78 -21.98
CA GLN A 311 12.93 -2.96 -21.11
C GLN A 311 14.02 -2.97 -20.04
N ASP A 312 14.93 -1.99 -20.08
CA ASP A 312 16.11 -1.90 -19.22
C ASP A 312 16.42 -0.42 -18.99
N ALA A 313 15.75 0.18 -17.99
CA ALA A 313 15.94 1.59 -17.63
C ALA A 313 17.15 1.76 -16.70
N SER A 314 17.89 2.86 -16.86
CA SER A 314 18.91 3.29 -15.88
C SER A 314 18.28 3.94 -14.65
N GLY A 315 19.07 4.14 -13.58
CA GLY A 315 18.60 4.73 -12.32
C GLY A 315 17.91 6.08 -12.46
N SER A 316 18.51 7.03 -13.18
CA SER A 316 17.89 8.35 -13.41
C SER A 316 16.65 8.25 -14.29
N THR A 317 16.70 7.44 -15.34
CA THR A 317 15.57 7.27 -16.27
C THR A 317 14.38 6.59 -15.59
N SER A 318 14.63 5.59 -14.75
CA SER A 318 13.61 4.89 -13.98
C SER A 318 12.97 5.79 -12.93
N GLN A 319 13.75 6.63 -12.26
CA GLN A 319 13.23 7.58 -11.27
C GLN A 319 12.44 8.72 -11.94
N ALA A 320 12.91 9.27 -13.06
CA ALA A 320 12.18 10.24 -13.86
C ALA A 320 10.86 9.66 -14.40
N ALA A 321 10.90 8.42 -14.88
CA ALA A 321 9.70 7.70 -15.32
C ALA A 321 8.71 7.51 -14.15
N TRP A 322 9.19 7.13 -12.98
CA TRP A 322 8.33 6.95 -11.82
C TRP A 322 7.72 8.28 -11.35
N LEU A 323 8.47 9.37 -11.37
CA LEU A 323 7.93 10.70 -11.10
C LEU A 323 6.76 11.01 -12.03
N GLN A 324 6.96 10.89 -13.35
CA GLN A 324 5.91 11.17 -14.33
C GLN A 324 4.71 10.22 -14.22
N GLU A 325 4.96 8.94 -13.96
CA GLU A 325 3.92 7.93 -13.73
C GLU A 325 3.08 8.23 -12.49
N SER A 326 3.70 8.78 -11.45
CA SER A 326 3.01 9.17 -10.21
C SER A 326 2.09 10.37 -10.47
N ILE A 327 2.58 11.37 -11.23
CA ILE A 327 1.78 12.52 -11.68
C ILE A 327 0.60 12.05 -12.54
N GLU A 328 0.85 11.16 -13.51
CA GLU A 328 -0.22 10.58 -14.36
C GLU A 328 -1.30 9.86 -13.55
N ALA A 329 -0.92 9.21 -12.45
CA ALA A 329 -1.82 8.49 -11.56
C ALA A 329 -2.49 9.38 -10.49
N GLY A 330 -2.17 10.68 -10.44
CA GLY A 330 -2.82 11.66 -9.56
C GLY A 330 -2.17 11.79 -8.18
N VAL A 331 -0.85 11.65 -8.08
CA VAL A 331 -0.11 11.92 -6.84
C VAL A 331 -0.26 13.39 -6.42
N GLN A 332 -0.37 13.65 -5.10
CA GLN A 332 -0.34 15.01 -4.54
C GLN A 332 0.89 15.25 -3.65
N THR A 333 1.51 14.18 -3.14
CA THR A 333 2.75 14.28 -2.36
C THR A 333 3.78 13.24 -2.80
N LEU A 334 5.01 13.68 -3.01
CA LEU A 334 6.14 12.82 -3.35
C LEU A 334 7.09 12.69 -2.16
N LEU A 335 7.54 11.46 -1.87
CA LEU A 335 8.55 11.18 -0.87
C LEU A 335 9.84 10.73 -1.55
N ILE A 336 10.96 11.31 -1.15
CA ILE A 336 12.27 11.02 -1.74
C ILE A 336 13.30 10.88 -0.63
N ASP A 337 14.14 9.84 -0.72
CA ASP A 337 15.32 9.69 0.12
C ASP A 337 16.58 9.72 -0.77
N GLU A 338 17.48 10.67 -0.51
CA GLU A 338 18.74 10.84 -1.25
C GLU A 338 19.54 9.53 -1.28
N ASP A 339 19.54 8.75 -0.21
CA ASP A 339 20.31 7.50 -0.10
C ASP A 339 19.81 6.39 -1.05
N THR A 340 18.60 6.52 -1.58
CA THR A 340 17.98 5.55 -2.49
C THR A 340 17.66 6.11 -3.88
N SER A 341 18.11 7.34 -4.15
CA SER A 341 17.85 8.07 -5.38
C SER A 341 19.07 8.09 -6.31
N ALA A 342 18.84 8.33 -7.59
CA ALA A 342 19.91 8.54 -8.55
C ALA A 342 20.46 9.97 -8.38
N THR A 343 21.73 10.11 -7.97
CA THR A 343 22.36 11.42 -7.71
C THR A 343 22.26 12.37 -8.89
N ASN A 344 22.47 11.87 -10.11
CA ASN A 344 22.39 12.64 -11.35
C ASN A 344 20.96 13.07 -11.73
N PHE A 345 19.94 12.45 -11.15
CA PHE A 345 18.56 12.94 -11.25
C PHE A 345 18.26 13.97 -10.17
N MET A 346 18.79 13.80 -8.96
CA MET A 346 18.53 14.69 -7.84
C MET A 346 19.19 16.06 -8.01
N ILE A 347 20.47 16.08 -8.36
CA ILE A 347 21.28 17.30 -8.37
C ILE A 347 22.23 17.35 -9.56
N ARG A 348 22.70 18.55 -9.85
CA ARG A 348 23.85 18.77 -10.71
C ARG A 348 24.60 20.01 -10.24
N ASP A 349 25.80 19.82 -9.71
CA ASP A 349 26.58 20.93 -9.16
C ASP A 349 27.14 21.86 -10.25
N GLU A 350 27.52 23.07 -9.84
CA GLU A 350 28.10 24.09 -10.73
C GLU A 350 29.33 23.58 -11.50
N ARG A 351 30.17 22.75 -10.87
CA ARG A 351 31.41 22.24 -11.48
C ARG A 351 31.10 21.31 -12.65
N MET A 352 30.10 20.47 -12.50
CA MET A 352 29.63 19.57 -13.55
C MET A 352 28.93 20.35 -14.67
N GLN A 353 28.19 21.42 -14.36
CA GLN A 353 27.64 22.34 -15.36
C GLN A 353 28.75 23.00 -16.19
N ALA A 354 29.85 23.40 -15.56
CA ALA A 354 31.00 24.02 -16.22
C ALA A 354 31.84 23.02 -17.04
N LEU A 355 31.99 21.78 -16.55
CA LEU A 355 32.78 20.75 -17.22
C LEU A 355 32.05 20.13 -18.41
N VAL A 356 30.76 19.85 -18.26
CA VAL A 356 29.92 19.20 -19.27
C VAL A 356 28.81 20.17 -19.65
N SER A 357 28.95 20.79 -20.81
CA SER A 357 27.95 21.75 -21.30
C SER A 357 26.56 21.10 -21.40
N LYS A 358 25.52 21.92 -21.18
CA LYS A 358 24.12 21.48 -21.21
C LYS A 358 23.74 20.70 -22.48
N GLY A 359 24.31 21.04 -23.64
CA GLY A 359 24.07 20.31 -24.89
C GLY A 359 24.59 18.86 -24.92
N ALA A 360 25.42 18.46 -23.95
CA ALA A 360 25.94 17.10 -23.79
C ALA A 360 25.34 16.36 -22.57
N GLU A 361 24.62 17.06 -21.68
CA GLU A 361 23.92 16.46 -20.56
C GLU A 361 22.42 16.33 -20.88
N PRO A 362 21.90 15.11 -20.94
CA PRO A 362 20.52 14.91 -21.35
C PRO A 362 19.48 15.17 -20.26
N ILE A 363 19.87 15.26 -18.99
CA ILE A 363 18.96 15.23 -17.83
C ILE A 363 18.83 16.64 -17.24
N THR A 364 17.58 17.08 -17.07
CA THR A 364 17.23 18.22 -16.22
C THR A 364 17.03 17.69 -14.79
N PRO A 365 17.84 18.11 -13.80
CA PRO A 365 17.75 17.58 -12.45
C PRO A 365 16.46 18.02 -11.74
N LEU A 366 15.99 17.21 -10.79
CA LEU A 366 14.74 17.44 -10.07
C LEU A 366 14.75 18.77 -9.32
N VAL A 367 15.89 19.22 -8.79
CA VAL A 367 16.01 20.52 -8.10
C VAL A 367 15.54 21.70 -8.96
N ASP A 368 15.61 21.59 -10.28
CA ASP A 368 15.14 22.64 -11.20
C ASP A 368 13.65 22.52 -11.53
N ARG A 369 13.05 21.32 -11.36
CA ARG A 369 11.63 21.03 -11.64
C ARG A 369 10.75 21.02 -10.40
N ILE A 370 11.29 20.76 -9.22
CA ILE A 370 10.53 20.58 -7.98
C ILE A 370 9.74 21.85 -7.59
N GLY A 371 10.31 23.03 -7.83
CA GLY A 371 9.61 24.30 -7.63
C GLY A 371 8.39 24.44 -8.57
N GLN A 372 8.52 24.01 -9.83
CA GLN A 372 7.41 24.02 -10.79
C GLN A 372 6.33 23.00 -10.42
N LEU A 373 6.70 21.82 -9.90
CA LEU A 373 5.72 20.83 -9.42
C LEU A 373 4.84 21.41 -8.30
N ARG A 374 5.44 22.16 -7.37
CA ARG A 374 4.70 22.88 -6.33
C ARG A 374 3.82 23.99 -6.92
N GLU A 375 4.41 24.90 -7.70
CA GLU A 375 3.74 26.13 -8.13
C GLU A 375 2.68 25.91 -9.22
N GLU A 376 2.93 24.99 -10.15
CA GLU A 376 2.10 24.78 -11.34
C GLU A 376 1.14 23.58 -11.19
N MET A 377 1.46 22.60 -10.33
CA MET A 377 0.67 21.37 -10.15
C MET A 377 0.16 21.13 -8.72
N ASP A 378 0.48 21.99 -7.75
CA ASP A 378 0.18 21.82 -6.31
C ASP A 378 0.72 20.51 -5.71
N ILE A 379 1.80 19.97 -6.29
CA ILE A 379 2.41 18.72 -5.81
C ILE A 379 3.46 19.04 -4.74
N SER A 380 3.21 18.55 -3.53
CA SER A 380 4.13 18.66 -2.40
C SER A 380 5.24 17.63 -2.48
N THR A 381 6.41 17.92 -1.93
CA THR A 381 7.53 16.97 -1.89
C THR A 381 8.23 17.01 -0.53
N ILE A 382 8.44 15.83 0.06
CA ILE A 382 9.23 15.65 1.27
C ILE A 382 10.52 14.90 0.90
N VAL A 383 11.67 15.55 1.09
CA VAL A 383 12.98 15.02 0.69
C VAL A 383 13.89 14.85 1.90
N VAL A 384 14.36 13.63 2.15
CA VAL A 384 15.48 13.39 3.06
C VAL A 384 16.77 13.72 2.34
N MET A 385 17.54 14.66 2.90
CA MET A 385 18.81 15.14 2.36
C MET A 385 19.91 15.06 3.43
N GLY A 386 21.13 14.80 3.00
CA GLY A 386 22.34 14.82 3.83
C GLY A 386 23.62 15.19 3.07
N GLY A 387 23.61 15.13 1.74
CA GLY A 387 24.79 15.36 0.89
C GLY A 387 24.81 16.69 0.14
N SER A 388 23.65 17.21 -0.30
CA SER A 388 23.56 18.46 -1.08
C SER A 388 22.75 19.57 -0.39
N GLY A 389 23.24 20.80 -0.54
CA GLY A 389 22.55 22.03 -0.11
C GLY A 389 21.74 22.72 -1.22
N ASP A 390 21.77 22.22 -2.45
CA ASP A 390 21.15 22.91 -3.60
C ASP A 390 19.62 23.03 -3.49
N TYR A 391 18.98 22.14 -2.72
CA TYR A 391 17.54 22.18 -2.49
C TYR A 391 17.11 23.23 -1.46
N LEU A 392 18.05 23.77 -0.67
CA LEU A 392 17.72 24.79 0.34
C LEU A 392 17.09 26.03 -0.30
N ASP A 393 17.53 26.39 -1.51
CA ASP A 393 17.03 27.56 -2.27
C ASP A 393 15.56 27.47 -2.64
N VAL A 394 15.03 26.26 -2.80
CA VAL A 394 13.65 26.01 -3.24
C VAL A 394 12.74 25.48 -2.12
N ALA A 395 13.30 25.18 -0.95
CA ALA A 395 12.56 24.59 0.17
C ALA A 395 11.71 25.63 0.90
N ASP A 396 10.46 25.25 1.21
CA ASP A 396 9.55 26.02 2.05
C ASP A 396 9.81 25.77 3.54
N THR A 397 10.21 24.56 3.89
CA THR A 397 10.44 24.14 5.28
C THR A 397 11.65 23.22 5.38
N VAL A 398 12.49 23.44 6.39
CA VAL A 398 13.68 22.62 6.64
C VAL A 398 13.66 22.09 8.06
N ILE A 399 13.45 20.78 8.19
CA ILE A 399 13.43 20.06 9.46
C ILE A 399 14.77 19.36 9.65
N GLN A 400 15.53 19.76 10.67
CA GLN A 400 16.74 19.06 11.08
C GLN A 400 16.41 17.97 12.09
N MET A 401 16.83 16.74 11.81
CA MET A 401 16.88 15.66 12.79
C MET A 401 18.22 15.70 13.52
N HIS A 402 18.18 15.91 14.84
CA HIS A 402 19.34 15.86 15.73
C HIS A 402 18.99 15.06 16.98
N ASP A 403 19.81 14.07 17.31
CA ASP A 403 19.58 13.11 18.40
C ASP A 403 18.12 12.61 18.50
N TYR A 404 17.54 12.27 17.33
CA TYR A 404 16.17 11.78 17.16
C TYR A 404 15.06 12.80 17.48
N GLN A 405 15.39 14.08 17.57
CA GLN A 405 14.47 15.19 17.76
C GLN A 405 14.38 16.04 16.50
N ALA A 406 13.17 16.52 16.18
CA ALA A 406 12.94 17.43 15.07
C ALA A 406 13.13 18.88 15.52
N VAL A 407 13.91 19.63 14.74
CA VAL A 407 14.14 21.06 14.94
C VAL A 407 13.85 21.78 13.63
N ASP A 408 13.03 22.81 13.68
CA ASP A 408 12.84 23.69 12.54
C ASP A 408 14.08 24.59 12.39
N VAL A 409 14.75 24.45 11.24
CA VAL A 409 15.95 25.23 10.89
C VAL A 409 15.73 26.03 9.61
N THR A 410 14.48 26.32 9.26
CA THR A 410 14.12 27.04 8.04
C THR A 410 14.78 28.41 7.98
N GLU A 411 14.70 29.21 9.06
CA GLU A 411 15.35 30.53 9.11
C GLU A 411 16.89 30.43 8.94
N LYS A 412 17.50 29.46 9.63
CA LYS A 412 18.94 29.22 9.54
C LYS A 412 19.36 28.76 8.14
N ALA A 413 18.54 27.98 7.45
CA ALA A 413 18.79 27.59 6.06
C ALA A 413 18.82 28.83 5.15
N GLN A 414 17.89 29.78 5.33
CA GLN A 414 17.87 31.05 4.60
C GLN A 414 19.11 31.91 4.86
N GLU A 415 19.62 31.94 6.10
CA GLU A 415 20.89 32.60 6.41
C GLU A 415 22.09 32.00 5.66
N VAL A 416 22.15 30.66 5.55
CA VAL A 416 23.21 29.94 4.83
C VAL A 416 23.16 30.25 3.34
N ILE A 417 21.97 30.27 2.74
CA ILE A 417 21.77 30.64 1.32
C ILE A 417 22.27 32.05 1.06
N ALA A 418 21.95 33.01 1.94
CA ALA A 418 22.39 34.40 1.80
C ALA A 418 23.92 34.55 1.89
N GLN A 419 24.58 33.71 2.70
CA GLN A 419 26.05 33.70 2.85
C GLN A 419 26.76 33.00 1.69
N HIS A 420 26.11 31.98 1.11
CA HIS A 420 26.65 31.12 0.06
C HIS A 420 25.63 30.96 -1.08
N PRO A 421 25.37 32.03 -1.85
CA PRO A 421 24.36 31.99 -2.90
C PRO A 421 24.76 30.99 -3.99
N THR A 422 23.78 30.29 -4.53
CA THR A 422 24.00 29.36 -5.64
C THR A 422 24.53 30.08 -6.86
N GLN A 423 25.53 29.48 -7.50
CA GLN A 423 26.00 29.87 -8.83
C GLN A 423 25.49 28.92 -9.91
N ARG A 424 24.63 27.96 -9.54
CA ARG A 424 23.98 27.07 -10.49
C ARG A 424 23.08 27.87 -11.41
N THR A 425 23.02 27.41 -12.65
CA THR A 425 22.03 27.90 -13.61
C THR A 425 20.89 26.90 -13.71
N ASN A 426 19.65 27.40 -13.75
CA ASN A 426 18.48 26.55 -13.95
C ASN A 426 18.56 25.90 -15.35
N GLU A 427 18.46 24.57 -15.40
CA GLU A 427 18.60 23.78 -16.62
C GLU A 427 17.28 23.48 -17.33
N CYS A 428 16.14 23.99 -16.87
CA CYS A 428 14.88 23.88 -17.60
C CYS A 428 14.99 24.58 -18.97
N GLU A 429 14.76 23.82 -20.05
CA GLU A 429 14.68 24.38 -21.42
C GLU A 429 13.27 24.86 -21.76
N THR A 430 12.28 24.26 -21.11
CA THR A 430 10.85 24.45 -21.37
C THR A 430 10.10 24.64 -20.06
N ALA A 431 8.89 25.22 -20.14
CA ALA A 431 7.95 25.20 -19.04
C ALA A 431 7.57 23.74 -18.69
N LEU A 432 7.08 23.51 -17.47
CA LEU A 432 6.58 22.20 -17.07
C LEU A 432 5.30 21.90 -17.85
N GLU A 433 5.32 20.87 -18.69
CA GLU A 433 4.14 20.49 -19.46
C GLU A 433 3.28 19.49 -18.69
N THR A 434 1.95 19.67 -18.78
CA THR A 434 0.99 18.69 -18.29
C THR A 434 0.55 17.79 -19.46
N PHE A 435 0.61 16.48 -19.27
CA PHE A 435 0.28 15.51 -20.31
C PHE A 435 -1.07 14.83 -20.06
N VAL A 436 -1.73 14.45 -21.15
CA VAL A 436 -2.88 13.55 -21.08
C VAL A 436 -2.40 12.15 -20.68
N PRO A 437 -3.06 11.45 -19.74
CA PRO A 437 -2.67 10.10 -19.36
C PRO A 437 -2.59 9.14 -20.55
N ARG A 438 -1.61 8.24 -20.55
CA ARG A 438 -1.43 7.20 -21.58
C ARG A 438 -2.64 6.29 -21.64
N SER A 439 -3.01 5.90 -22.85
CA SER A 439 -4.06 4.92 -23.06
C SER A 439 -3.54 3.51 -22.84
N LEU A 440 -4.35 2.63 -22.26
CA LEU A 440 -3.99 1.23 -21.94
C LEU A 440 -4.85 0.22 -22.72
N ASN A 441 -4.22 -0.77 -23.34
CA ASN A 441 -4.92 -1.82 -24.08
C ASN A 441 -5.40 -2.96 -23.15
N ARG A 442 -6.70 -2.99 -22.85
CA ARG A 442 -7.33 -4.03 -22.02
C ARG A 442 -7.29 -5.41 -22.65
N ALA A 443 -7.40 -5.49 -23.98
CA ALA A 443 -7.38 -6.76 -24.70
C ALA A 443 -6.02 -7.47 -24.57
N ALA A 444 -4.92 -6.70 -24.42
CA ALA A 444 -3.60 -7.27 -24.19
C ALA A 444 -3.53 -8.02 -22.84
N LEU A 445 -4.17 -7.49 -21.78
CA LEU A 445 -4.25 -8.17 -20.48
C LEU A 445 -5.03 -9.49 -20.58
N MET A 446 -6.14 -9.50 -21.34
CA MET A 446 -6.92 -10.72 -21.56
C MET A 446 -6.13 -11.79 -22.31
N ASN A 447 -5.30 -11.40 -23.28
CA ASN A 447 -4.42 -12.33 -23.99
C ASN A 447 -3.39 -12.96 -23.04
N ILE A 448 -2.77 -12.17 -22.15
CA ILE A 448 -1.83 -12.68 -21.12
C ILE A 448 -2.52 -13.69 -20.21
N LEU A 449 -3.75 -13.41 -19.79
CA LEU A 449 -4.56 -14.32 -18.97
C LEU A 449 -4.82 -15.64 -19.71
N THR A 450 -5.28 -15.56 -20.95
CA THR A 450 -5.64 -16.74 -21.76
C THR A 450 -4.43 -17.65 -21.96
N ASP A 451 -3.30 -17.08 -22.38
CA ASP A 451 -2.04 -17.82 -22.57
C ASP A 451 -1.50 -18.42 -21.27
N GLY A 452 -1.78 -17.76 -20.15
CA GLY A 452 -1.36 -18.14 -18.81
C GLY A 452 -2.37 -18.95 -18.01
N LYS A 453 -3.46 -19.42 -18.62
CA LYS A 453 -4.52 -20.22 -17.97
C LYS A 453 -5.20 -19.49 -16.80
N PHE A 454 -5.43 -18.19 -16.96
CA PHE A 454 -6.11 -17.31 -15.99
C PHE A 454 -5.49 -17.33 -14.58
N ARG A 455 -4.17 -17.49 -14.50
CA ARG A 455 -3.45 -17.51 -13.21
C ARG A 455 -3.20 -16.10 -12.72
N VAL A 456 -3.70 -15.78 -11.53
CA VAL A 456 -3.43 -14.53 -10.82
C VAL A 456 -3.02 -14.90 -9.40
N ASN A 457 -1.79 -14.58 -9.01
CA ASN A 457 -1.29 -14.86 -7.67
C ASN A 457 -0.06 -14.01 -7.34
N ALA A 458 -0.01 -13.45 -6.13
CA ALA A 458 1.18 -12.83 -5.58
C ALA A 458 2.18 -13.86 -5.04
N LYS A 459 3.45 -13.46 -4.98
CA LYS A 459 4.51 -14.13 -4.22
C LYS A 459 5.09 -13.12 -3.24
N GLY A 460 4.61 -13.14 -2.00
CA GLY A 460 4.97 -12.10 -1.03
C GLY A 460 4.50 -10.73 -1.49
N LYS A 461 5.25 -9.69 -1.14
CA LYS A 461 4.98 -8.30 -1.57
C LYS A 461 5.73 -7.92 -2.86
N GLU A 462 6.76 -8.69 -3.18
CA GLU A 462 7.77 -8.38 -4.18
C GLU A 462 7.39 -8.79 -5.60
N SER A 463 6.41 -9.70 -5.79
CA SER A 463 6.08 -10.16 -7.14
C SER A 463 4.62 -10.48 -7.33
N LEU A 464 4.08 -10.05 -8.48
CA LEU A 464 2.73 -10.37 -8.94
C LEU A 464 2.81 -11.22 -10.21
N ARG A 465 2.26 -12.43 -10.16
CA ARG A 465 2.06 -13.25 -11.35
C ARG A 465 0.72 -12.95 -12.00
N PHE A 466 0.76 -12.63 -13.28
CA PHE A 466 -0.43 -12.46 -14.12
C PHE A 466 -0.27 -13.29 -15.40
N GLY A 467 -1.00 -14.41 -15.47
CA GLY A 467 -0.82 -15.44 -16.49
C GLY A 467 0.54 -16.15 -16.41
N LYS A 468 1.38 -15.92 -17.43
CA LYS A 468 2.80 -16.37 -17.46
C LYS A 468 3.77 -15.27 -17.01
N GLU A 469 3.32 -14.02 -17.00
CA GLU A 469 4.16 -12.87 -16.69
C GLU A 469 4.32 -12.69 -15.18
N PHE A 470 5.46 -12.14 -14.80
CA PHE A 470 5.77 -11.75 -13.43
C PHE A 470 6.15 -10.27 -13.45
N ALA A 471 5.39 -9.45 -12.73
CA ALA A 471 5.78 -8.10 -12.40
C ALA A 471 6.63 -8.14 -11.12
N ASP A 472 7.76 -7.43 -11.14
CA ASP A 472 8.58 -7.16 -9.95
C ASP A 472 8.06 -5.88 -9.30
N LEU A 473 7.78 -5.97 -8.01
CA LEU A 473 7.22 -4.90 -7.18
C LEU A 473 8.14 -4.58 -6.00
N SER A 474 9.38 -5.08 -6.00
CA SER A 474 10.32 -4.92 -4.89
C SER A 474 10.64 -3.45 -4.59
N ALA A 475 10.57 -2.57 -5.59
CA ALA A 475 10.76 -1.13 -5.41
C ALA A 475 9.56 -0.46 -4.72
N LEU A 476 8.35 -1.03 -4.81
CA LEU A 476 7.12 -0.49 -4.22
C LEU A 476 7.07 -0.78 -2.71
N GLU A 477 8.02 -0.22 -1.98
CA GLU A 477 8.23 -0.54 -0.57
C GLU A 477 7.04 -0.15 0.30
N GLN A 478 6.25 0.85 -0.09
CA GLN A 478 5.01 1.22 0.61
C GLN A 478 4.00 0.08 0.70
N LEU A 479 3.97 -0.89 -0.22
CA LEU A 479 3.06 -2.04 -0.14
C LEU A 479 3.23 -2.80 1.19
N GLU A 480 2.09 -3.05 1.85
CA GLU A 480 2.12 -3.60 3.22
C GLU A 480 1.77 -5.08 3.26
N SER A 481 0.86 -5.54 2.40
CA SER A 481 0.41 -6.93 2.42
C SER A 481 0.40 -7.59 1.04
N THR A 482 0.71 -8.89 1.02
CA THR A 482 0.45 -9.78 -0.13
C THR A 482 -1.02 -9.75 -0.55
N SER A 483 -1.93 -9.44 0.38
CA SER A 483 -3.36 -9.31 0.07
C SER A 483 -3.66 -8.14 -0.87
N GLU A 484 -2.94 -7.03 -0.75
CA GLU A 484 -3.06 -5.90 -1.68
C GLU A 484 -2.51 -6.27 -3.06
N VAL A 485 -1.37 -6.97 -3.10
CA VAL A 485 -0.78 -7.44 -4.37
C VAL A 485 -1.72 -8.41 -5.10
N ASN A 486 -2.37 -9.31 -4.37
CA ASN A 486 -3.41 -10.16 -4.97
C ASN A 486 -4.58 -9.33 -5.51
N ALA A 487 -5.03 -8.32 -4.76
CA ALA A 487 -6.12 -7.45 -5.19
C ALA A 487 -5.75 -6.61 -6.42
N ILE A 488 -4.51 -6.14 -6.54
CA ILE A 488 -3.98 -5.50 -7.77
C ILE A 488 -4.15 -6.44 -8.96
N GLY A 489 -3.74 -7.70 -8.83
CA GLY A 489 -3.91 -8.70 -9.89
C GLY A 489 -5.37 -8.96 -10.27
N TRP A 490 -6.29 -8.96 -9.29
CA TRP A 490 -7.72 -9.12 -9.57
C TRP A 490 -8.37 -7.85 -10.12
N ALA A 491 -7.88 -6.66 -9.78
CA ALA A 491 -8.27 -5.42 -10.43
C ALA A 491 -7.88 -5.45 -11.92
N TRP A 492 -6.66 -5.90 -12.26
CA TRP A 492 -6.26 -6.11 -13.66
C TRP A 492 -7.13 -7.14 -14.37
N PHE A 493 -7.50 -8.22 -13.68
CA PHE A 493 -8.41 -9.23 -14.22
C PHE A 493 -9.78 -8.64 -14.56
N GLN A 494 -10.34 -7.80 -13.69
CA GLN A 494 -11.60 -7.10 -13.95
C GLN A 494 -11.48 -6.09 -15.09
N PHE A 495 -10.39 -5.33 -15.10
CA PHE A 495 -10.11 -4.36 -16.14
C PHE A 495 -9.96 -5.01 -17.53
N ALA A 496 -9.42 -6.23 -17.59
CA ALA A 496 -9.29 -7.02 -18.81
C ALA A 496 -10.64 -7.53 -19.38
N GLN A 497 -11.73 -7.50 -18.62
CA GLN A 497 -13.04 -7.99 -19.10
C GLN A 497 -13.66 -7.06 -20.16
N THR A 498 -13.32 -5.76 -20.13
CA THR A 498 -13.80 -4.78 -21.11
C THR A 498 -12.84 -4.71 -22.29
N PRO A 499 -13.30 -4.92 -23.54
CA PRO A 499 -12.42 -4.86 -24.70
C PRO A 499 -11.98 -3.43 -25.05
N GLY A 500 -10.88 -3.32 -25.79
CA GLY A 500 -10.38 -2.06 -26.35
C GLY A 500 -9.47 -1.25 -25.43
N TRP A 501 -9.24 0.00 -25.82
CA TRP A 501 -8.35 0.92 -25.10
C TRP A 501 -9.12 1.71 -24.04
N SER A 502 -8.50 1.88 -22.88
CA SER A 502 -8.90 2.88 -21.88
C SER A 502 -8.04 4.12 -22.05
N ASN A 503 -8.65 5.30 -22.15
CA ASN A 503 -7.91 6.57 -22.27
C ASN A 503 -7.48 7.14 -20.91
N ASN A 504 -8.05 6.63 -19.81
CA ASN A 504 -7.69 7.05 -18.46
C ASN A 504 -7.79 5.84 -17.52
N PRO A 505 -6.76 4.97 -17.51
CA PRO A 505 -6.79 3.75 -16.73
C PRO A 505 -6.88 4.01 -15.22
N ALA A 506 -6.24 5.06 -14.70
CA ALA A 506 -6.30 5.41 -13.27
C ALA A 506 -7.75 5.68 -12.82
N LYS A 507 -8.50 6.45 -13.61
CA LYS A 507 -9.92 6.74 -13.33
C LYS A 507 -10.80 5.49 -13.40
N GLU A 508 -10.60 4.62 -14.38
CA GLU A 508 -11.35 3.37 -14.49
C GLU A 508 -11.02 2.38 -13.37
N PHE A 509 -9.75 2.28 -12.96
CA PHE A 509 -9.37 1.49 -11.78
C PHE A 509 -9.97 2.04 -10.49
N ASN A 510 -10.05 3.36 -10.34
CA ASN A 510 -10.75 3.97 -9.21
C ASN A 510 -12.21 3.52 -9.13
N ALA A 511 -12.92 3.48 -10.27
CA ALA A 511 -14.29 2.99 -10.33
C ALA A 511 -14.43 1.47 -10.06
N ILE A 512 -13.40 0.67 -10.37
CA ILE A 512 -13.37 -0.76 -9.99
C ILE A 512 -13.17 -0.92 -8.48
N LEU A 513 -12.45 0.03 -7.85
CA LEU A 513 -12.07 0.00 -6.45
C LEU A 513 -12.97 0.87 -5.55
N SER A 514 -14.04 1.45 -6.08
CA SER A 514 -15.02 2.18 -5.28
C SER A 514 -15.95 1.23 -4.53
N ASP A 515 -16.51 1.71 -3.42
CA ASP A 515 -17.55 1.01 -2.64
C ASP A 515 -17.20 -0.45 -2.32
N GLU A 516 -18.07 -1.39 -2.71
CA GLU A 516 -17.91 -2.84 -2.59
C GLU A 516 -16.92 -3.40 -3.64
N TRP A 517 -15.69 -2.88 -3.68
CA TRP A 517 -14.63 -3.28 -4.61
C TRP A 517 -14.41 -4.80 -4.69
N TYR A 518 -14.67 -5.50 -3.59
CA TYR A 518 -14.51 -6.94 -3.47
C TYR A 518 -15.63 -7.75 -4.15
N ALA A 519 -16.77 -7.14 -4.49
CA ALA A 519 -17.97 -7.83 -4.99
C ALA A 519 -17.73 -8.51 -6.34
N ASN A 520 -16.97 -7.84 -7.23
CA ASN A 520 -16.59 -8.37 -8.53
C ASN A 520 -15.29 -9.20 -8.49
N MET A 521 -14.67 -9.36 -7.33
CA MET A 521 -13.48 -10.20 -7.18
C MET A 521 -13.85 -11.60 -6.70
N PRO A 522 -12.98 -12.61 -6.88
CA PRO A 522 -13.19 -13.91 -6.26
C PRO A 522 -13.39 -13.76 -4.75
N LYS A 523 -14.28 -14.56 -4.15
CA LYS A 523 -14.58 -14.56 -2.71
C LYS A 523 -13.45 -15.16 -1.87
N TYR A 524 -12.26 -14.61 -2.04
CA TYR A 524 -11.05 -14.98 -1.33
C TYR A 524 -10.91 -14.11 -0.09
N GLY A 525 -10.34 -14.66 0.98
CA GLY A 525 -10.10 -13.95 2.24
C GLY A 525 -8.74 -13.26 2.34
N ASP A 526 -7.92 -13.39 1.31
CA ASP A 526 -6.55 -12.85 1.23
C ASP A 526 -6.44 -11.76 0.17
N LEU A 527 -7.44 -10.87 0.11
CA LEU A 527 -7.44 -9.63 -0.68
C LEU A 527 -7.56 -8.43 0.26
N ALA A 528 -6.88 -7.33 -0.06
CA ALA A 528 -7.01 -6.05 0.63
C ALA A 528 -7.04 -4.92 -0.39
N LYS A 529 -7.88 -3.90 -0.16
CA LYS A 529 -8.10 -2.81 -1.12
C LYS A 529 -6.78 -2.09 -1.42
N PRO A 530 -6.26 -2.14 -2.66
CA PRO A 530 -5.03 -1.44 -3.02
C PRO A 530 -5.34 0.02 -3.36
N ARG A 531 -4.32 0.89 -3.32
CA ARG A 531 -4.43 2.25 -3.85
C ARG A 531 -4.35 2.26 -5.37
N ILE A 532 -4.94 3.27 -6.00
CA ILE A 532 -4.86 3.45 -7.46
C ILE A 532 -3.41 3.63 -7.91
N LEU A 533 -2.64 4.41 -7.13
CA LEU A 533 -1.21 4.63 -7.36
C LEU A 533 -0.46 3.30 -7.44
N ASP A 534 -0.73 2.35 -6.54
CA ASP A 534 -0.05 1.06 -6.51
C ASP A 534 -0.48 0.15 -7.66
N VAL A 535 -1.77 0.16 -8.02
CA VAL A 535 -2.28 -0.59 -9.19
C VAL A 535 -1.60 -0.14 -10.48
N MET A 536 -1.50 1.17 -10.68
CA MET A 536 -0.83 1.77 -11.84
C MET A 536 0.68 1.53 -11.79
N ALA A 537 1.32 1.72 -10.63
CA ALA A 537 2.76 1.51 -10.47
C ALA A 537 3.18 0.06 -10.74
N ALA A 538 2.39 -0.92 -10.31
CA ALA A 538 2.61 -2.33 -10.62
C ALA A 538 2.43 -2.61 -12.12
N LEU A 539 1.44 -1.96 -12.76
CA LEU A 539 1.13 -2.18 -14.17
C LEU A 539 2.18 -1.56 -15.10
N ASN A 540 2.72 -0.40 -14.71
CA ASN A 540 3.84 0.26 -15.36
C ASN A 540 5.13 -0.57 -15.34
N ARG A 541 5.23 -1.54 -14.43
CA ARG A 541 6.34 -2.51 -14.31
C ARG A 541 6.06 -3.86 -14.96
N MET A 542 4.85 -4.07 -15.47
CA MET A 542 4.50 -5.32 -16.16
C MET A 542 4.98 -5.24 -17.62
N ARG A 543 6.04 -5.98 -17.93
CA ARG A 543 6.77 -5.91 -19.22
C ARG A 543 5.94 -6.10 -20.48
N LYS A 544 4.75 -6.71 -20.38
CA LYS A 544 3.82 -6.94 -21.49
C LYS A 544 2.65 -5.96 -21.52
N SER A 545 2.63 -4.96 -20.63
CA SER A 545 1.68 -3.86 -20.69
C SER A 545 1.82 -3.14 -22.03
N GLN A 546 0.66 -2.81 -22.61
CA GLN A 546 0.59 -2.07 -23.87
C GLN A 546 -0.06 -0.73 -23.60
N PHE A 547 0.80 0.27 -23.43
CA PHE A 547 0.41 1.67 -23.39
C PHE A 547 0.63 2.32 -24.76
N LYS A 548 -0.02 3.45 -24.97
CA LYS A 548 0.30 4.38 -26.07
C LYS A 548 0.09 5.81 -25.60
N PRO A 549 0.76 6.80 -26.20
CA PRO A 549 0.43 8.20 -25.99
C PRO A 549 -1.04 8.45 -26.34
N SER A 550 -1.72 9.24 -25.53
CA SER A 550 -3.08 9.67 -25.85
C SER A 550 -3.00 10.87 -26.80
N ASN A 551 -3.83 10.85 -27.85
CA ASN A 551 -3.93 11.92 -28.87
C ASN A 551 -4.77 13.09 -28.40
#